data_AF-A0A961TAB6-F1
#
_entry.id   AF-A0A961TAB6-F1
#
_cell.length_a   1.000
_cell.length_b   1.000
_cell.length_c   1.000
_cell.angle_alpha   90.00
_cell.angle_beta   90.00
_cell.angle_gamma   90.00
#
_symmetry.space_group_name_H-M   'P 1'
#
loop_
_entity.id
_entity.type
_entity.pdbx_description
1 polymer ?
#
loop_
_entity_poly.entity_id
_entity_poly.type
_entity_poly.pdbx_seq_one_letter_code
_entity_poly.pdbx_strand_id
1 'polypeptide(L)'
;MGPGLRRFILIFIPYLWLLLFFLAPFLIVLKISLSDTVIAQPPYSPVLDLSRGIAGLREFFSGLDFESFVWLTEDSLYTNAFLSSLKIASISTILALLVAFPLAYGMARSSERWRSIFVMLVILPFWTSFL
;
A
#
# COMPACT_ATOMS: atom_id res chain seq x y z
N MET A 1 -30.68 -19.59 18.30
CA MET A 1 -29.80 -18.43 17.99
C MET A 1 -30.66 -17.22 17.74
N GLY A 2 -30.52 -16.16 18.54
CA GLY A 2 -31.28 -14.93 18.35
C GLY A 2 -31.00 -14.27 16.99
N PRO A 3 -31.97 -13.55 16.39
CA PRO A 3 -31.84 -12.95 15.07
C PRO A 3 -30.64 -11.97 14.95
N GLY A 4 -30.26 -11.30 16.03
CA GLY A 4 -29.08 -10.43 16.07
C GLY A 4 -27.74 -11.16 15.94
N LEU A 5 -27.61 -12.35 16.54
CA LEU A 5 -26.36 -13.13 16.53
C LEU A 5 -26.06 -13.69 15.14
N ARG A 6 -27.09 -14.12 14.39
CA ARG A 6 -26.93 -14.61 13.01
C ARG A 6 -26.42 -13.51 12.08
N ARG A 7 -27.03 -12.31 12.16
CA ARG A 7 -26.59 -11.15 11.36
C ARG A 7 -25.15 -10.74 11.70
N PHE A 8 -24.78 -10.73 12.98
CA PHE A 8 -23.43 -10.41 13.41
C PHE A 8 -22.41 -11.41 12.82
N ILE A 9 -22.65 -12.71 12.94
CA ILE A 9 -21.75 -13.75 12.42
C ILE A 9 -21.61 -13.66 10.89
N LEU A 10 -22.72 -13.45 10.18
CA LEU A 10 -22.73 -13.35 8.71
C LEU A 10 -21.94 -12.14 8.19
N ILE A 11 -21.87 -11.05 8.96
CA ILE A 11 -21.08 -9.87 8.62
C ILE A 11 -19.63 -10.04 9.06
N PHE A 12 -19.42 -10.56 10.28
CA PHE A 12 -18.10 -10.66 10.90
C PHE A 12 -17.17 -11.65 10.16
N ILE A 13 -17.69 -12.77 9.68
CA ILE A 13 -16.88 -13.79 9.00
C ILE A 13 -16.19 -13.23 7.74
N PRO A 14 -16.90 -12.60 6.78
CA PRO A 14 -16.26 -11.96 5.62
C PRO A 14 -15.24 -10.89 6.00
N TYR A 15 -15.54 -10.04 6.99
CA TYR A 15 -14.59 -9.00 7.41
C TYR A 15 -13.36 -9.58 8.08
N LEU A 16 -13.49 -10.62 8.90
CA LEU A 16 -12.36 -11.31 9.50
C LEU A 16 -11.49 -11.96 8.42
N TRP A 17 -12.12 -12.59 7.42
CA TRP A 17 -11.42 -13.17 6.29
C TRP A 17 -10.66 -12.10 5.51
N LEU A 18 -11.33 -11.01 5.11
CA LEU A 18 -10.70 -9.89 4.41
C LEU A 18 -9.54 -9.30 5.21
N LEU A 19 -9.74 -9.07 6.51
CA LEU A 19 -8.69 -8.52 7.38
C LEU A 19 -7.49 -9.46 7.47
N LEU A 20 -7.71 -10.76 7.66
CA LEU A 20 -6.63 -11.74 7.76
C LEU A 20 -5.82 -11.82 6.47
N PHE A 21 -6.49 -11.97 5.32
CA PHE A 21 -5.80 -12.08 4.03
C PHE A 21 -5.22 -10.76 3.53
N PHE A 22 -5.83 -9.63 3.90
CA PHE A 22 -5.25 -8.32 3.65
C PHE A 22 -3.98 -8.12 4.50
N LEU A 23 -4.03 -8.44 5.80
CA LEU A 23 -2.94 -8.14 6.73
C LEU A 23 -1.77 -9.13 6.65
N ALA A 24 -2.04 -10.40 6.30
CA ALA A 24 -1.03 -11.44 6.17
C ALA A 24 0.20 -11.03 5.32
N PRO A 25 0.06 -10.53 4.07
CA PRO A 25 1.22 -10.10 3.28
C PRO A 25 1.98 -8.93 3.93
N PHE A 26 1.29 -7.97 4.56
CA PHE A 26 1.96 -6.86 5.26
C PHE A 26 2.77 -7.33 6.45
N LEU A 27 2.26 -8.30 7.23
CA LEU A 27 3.01 -8.87 8.35
C LEU A 27 4.25 -9.62 7.88
N ILE A 28 4.16 -10.32 6.75
CA ILE A 28 5.32 -10.99 6.13
C ILE A 28 6.36 -9.96 5.70
N VAL A 29 5.95 -8.89 5.00
CA VAL A 29 6.87 -7.83 4.56
C VAL A 29 7.49 -7.10 5.76
N LEU A 30 6.70 -6.78 6.78
CA LEU A 30 7.17 -6.13 8.01
C LEU A 30 8.22 -6.99 8.71
N LYS A 31 7.98 -8.29 8.83
CA LYS A 31 8.95 -9.25 9.36
C LYS A 31 10.25 -9.20 8.57
N ILE A 32 10.17 -9.27 7.24
CA ILE A 32 11.36 -9.28 6.36
C ILE A 32 12.11 -7.95 6.45
N SER A 33 11.41 -6.81 6.54
CA SER A 33 12.06 -5.49 6.62
C SER A 33 12.89 -5.26 7.89
N LEU A 34 12.62 -6.04 8.94
CA LEU A 34 13.32 -6.00 10.22
C LEU A 34 14.31 -7.18 10.38
N SER A 35 14.46 -8.02 9.35
CA SER A 35 15.33 -9.19 9.34
C SER A 35 16.58 -8.92 8.52
N ASP A 36 17.70 -9.54 8.89
CA ASP A 36 18.95 -9.44 8.15
C ASP A 36 18.98 -10.37 6.95
N THR A 37 19.53 -9.88 5.84
CA THR A 37 19.78 -10.70 4.65
C THR A 37 21.05 -11.51 4.85
N VAL A 38 20.91 -12.81 5.05
CA VAL A 38 22.03 -13.75 5.23
C VAL A 38 22.10 -14.73 4.05
N ILE A 39 23.31 -15.15 3.70
CA ILE A 39 23.54 -16.19 2.68
C ILE A 39 23.20 -17.56 3.29
N ALA A 40 21.91 -17.81 3.51
CA ALA A 40 21.34 -19.05 4.02
C ALA A 40 20.03 -19.37 3.28
N GLN A 41 19.49 -20.57 3.49
CA GLN A 41 18.17 -20.95 3.01
C GLN A 41 17.28 -21.26 4.22
N PRO A 42 16.27 -20.43 4.56
CA PRO A 42 15.77 -19.22 3.89
C PRO A 42 16.75 -18.02 3.91
N PRO A 43 16.70 -17.10 2.91
CA PRO A 43 17.64 -15.97 2.77
C PRO A 43 17.30 -14.78 3.69
N TYR A 44 16.88 -15.06 4.92
CA TYR A 44 16.60 -14.06 5.95
C TYR A 44 16.79 -14.68 7.34
N SER A 45 17.29 -13.90 8.29
CA SER A 45 17.35 -14.26 9.71
C SER A 45 16.75 -13.14 10.55
N PRO A 46 15.99 -13.44 11.62
CA PRO A 46 15.77 -14.75 12.22
C PRO A 46 14.57 -15.53 11.66
N VAL A 47 14.69 -16.86 11.62
CA VAL A 47 13.60 -17.78 11.24
C VAL A 47 12.84 -18.22 12.50
N LEU A 48 11.51 -18.15 12.46
CA LEU A 48 10.66 -18.60 13.54
C LEU A 48 10.70 -20.13 13.64
N ASP A 49 11.49 -20.64 14.58
CA ASP A 49 11.55 -22.06 14.90
C ASP A 49 10.64 -22.38 16.10
N LEU A 50 9.39 -22.76 15.81
CA LEU A 50 8.40 -23.13 16.83
C LEU A 50 8.78 -24.42 17.59
N SER A 51 9.72 -25.22 17.06
CA SER A 51 10.18 -26.45 17.72
C SER A 51 10.96 -26.17 19.01
N ARG A 52 11.54 -24.96 19.13
CA ARG A 52 12.27 -24.49 20.33
C ARG A 52 11.37 -23.81 21.36
N GLY A 53 10.04 -23.78 21.14
CA GLY A 53 9.07 -23.20 22.06
C GLY A 53 9.33 -21.72 22.37
N ILE A 54 9.24 -21.34 23.65
CA ILE A 54 9.39 -19.95 24.12
C ILE A 54 10.82 -19.40 23.85
N ALA A 55 11.84 -20.26 23.83
CA ALA A 55 13.21 -19.85 23.54
C ALA A 55 13.36 -19.38 22.08
N GLY A 56 12.74 -20.09 21.12
CA GLY A 56 12.72 -19.69 19.71
C GLY A 56 11.98 -18.37 19.47
N LEU A 57 10.93 -18.08 20.26
CA LEU A 57 10.26 -16.78 20.21
C LEU A 57 11.16 -15.64 20.70
N ARG A 58 11.92 -15.84 21.79
CA ARG A 58 12.85 -14.81 22.31
C ARG A 58 13.98 -14.54 21.32
N GLU A 59 14.58 -15.58 20.76
CA GLU A 59 15.65 -15.49 19.75
C GLU A 59 15.17 -14.75 18.50
N PHE A 60 13.93 -14.99 18.07
CA PHE A 60 13.32 -14.26 16.96
C PHE A 60 13.17 -12.76 17.25
N PHE A 61 12.65 -12.36 18.40
CA PHE A 61 12.50 -10.94 18.71
C PHE A 61 13.84 -10.23 18.95
N SER A 62 14.86 -10.93 19.45
CA SER A 62 16.19 -10.35 19.65
C SER A 62 17.00 -10.18 18.36
N GLY A 63 16.67 -10.94 17.31
CA GLY A 63 17.33 -10.84 16.01
C GLY A 63 16.64 -9.86 15.05
N LEU A 64 15.58 -9.16 15.46
CA LEU A 64 14.99 -8.09 14.67
C LEU A 64 15.82 -6.81 14.87
N ASP A 65 16.24 -6.19 13.77
CA ASP A 65 17.03 -4.95 13.80
C ASP A 65 16.49 -3.90 12.84
N PHE A 66 16.83 -2.64 13.09
CA PHE A 66 16.51 -1.47 12.29
C PHE A 66 17.71 -0.99 11.45
N GLU A 67 18.84 -1.70 11.46
CA GLU A 67 20.04 -1.35 10.67
C GLU A 67 19.72 -1.16 9.18
N SER A 68 18.87 -2.02 8.62
CA SER A 68 18.38 -1.89 7.23
C SER A 68 17.75 -0.51 6.93
N PHE A 69 17.09 0.10 7.91
CA PHE A 69 16.49 1.44 7.76
C PHE A 69 17.51 2.57 7.88
N VAL A 70 18.56 2.40 8.69
CA VAL A 70 19.67 3.36 8.77
C VAL A 70 20.40 3.39 7.43
N TRP A 71 20.71 2.22 6.88
CA TRP A 71 21.39 2.09 5.59
C TRP A 71 20.60 2.76 4.44
N LEU A 72 19.27 2.64 4.44
CA LEU A 72 18.38 3.34 3.50
C LEU A 72 18.53 4.87 3.53
N THR A 73 18.89 5.44 4.68
CA THR A 73 19.05 6.90 4.84
C THR A 73 20.48 7.40 4.56
N GLU A 74 21.48 6.53 4.72
CA GLU A 74 22.88 6.88 4.49
C GLU A 74 23.27 6.79 3.01
N ASP A 75 22.65 5.89 2.27
CA ASP A 75 22.93 5.74 0.84
C ASP A 75 22.26 6.85 0.01
N SER A 76 23.12 7.65 -0.63
CA SER A 76 22.74 8.72 -1.55
C SER A 76 21.80 8.26 -2.67
N LEU A 77 21.89 7.00 -3.12
CA LEU A 77 21.03 6.48 -4.18
C LEU A 77 19.56 6.42 -3.73
N TYR A 78 19.30 5.86 -2.54
CA TYR A 78 17.95 5.70 -2.01
C TYR A 78 17.31 7.04 -1.65
N THR A 79 18.08 7.93 -1.02
CA THR A 79 17.62 9.28 -0.68
C THR A 79 17.33 10.11 -1.94
N ASN A 80 18.18 10.05 -2.96
CA ASN A 80 17.95 10.72 -4.24
C ASN A 80 16.72 10.16 -4.98
N ALA A 81 16.54 8.84 -4.97
CA ALA A 81 15.37 8.20 -5.56
C ALA A 81 14.08 8.67 -4.86
N PHE A 82 14.06 8.66 -3.52
CA PHE A 82 12.93 9.13 -2.72
C PHE A 82 12.59 10.62 -2.99
N LEU A 83 13.60 11.50 -2.96
CA LEU A 83 13.40 12.92 -3.24
C LEU A 83 12.94 13.18 -4.67
N SER A 84 13.44 12.41 -5.63
CA SER A 84 13.01 12.48 -7.03
C SER A 84 11.54 12.07 -7.17
N SER A 85 11.13 10.95 -6.54
CA SER A 85 9.73 10.53 -6.51
C SER A 85 8.82 11.56 -5.86
N LEU A 86 9.24 12.13 -4.72
CA LEU A 86 8.49 13.17 -4.03
C LEU A 86 8.34 14.44 -4.89
N LYS A 87 9.41 14.85 -5.56
CA LYS A 87 9.41 15.99 -6.49
C LYS A 87 8.45 15.75 -7.66
N ILE A 88 8.55 14.58 -8.29
CA ILE A 88 7.68 14.22 -9.43
C ILE A 88 6.22 14.17 -8.99
N ALA A 89 5.92 13.50 -7.87
CA ALA A 89 4.56 13.40 -7.34
C ALA A 89 3.98 14.77 -6.99
N SER A 90 4.76 15.64 -6.35
CA SER A 90 4.32 16.99 -5.97
C SER A 90 4.06 17.86 -7.19
N ILE A 91 4.98 17.89 -8.16
CA ILE A 91 4.81 18.65 -9.40
C ILE A 91 3.63 18.12 -10.20
N SER A 92 3.52 16.80 -10.35
CA SER A 92 2.41 16.15 -11.05
C SER A 92 1.06 16.48 -10.40
N THR A 93 0.98 16.45 -9.06
CA THR A 93 -0.24 16.80 -8.31
C THR A 93 -0.62 18.26 -8.54
N ILE A 94 0.34 19.19 -8.45
CA ILE A 94 0.08 20.62 -8.66
C ILE A 94 -0.38 20.87 -10.10
N LEU A 95 0.32 20.32 -11.10
CA LEU A 95 -0.07 20.48 -12.50
C LEU A 95 -1.43 19.85 -12.78
N ALA A 96 -1.71 18.67 -12.22
CA ALA A 96 -3.00 18.01 -12.33
C ALA A 96 -4.11 18.88 -11.73
N LEU A 97 -3.91 19.48 -10.55
CA LEU A 97 -4.89 20.39 -9.96
C LEU A 97 -5.07 21.67 -10.79
N LEU A 98 -3.97 22.27 -11.25
CA LEU A 98 -4.01 23.48 -12.08
C LEU A 98 -4.76 23.28 -13.39
N VAL A 99 -4.75 22.08 -13.97
CA VAL A 99 -5.46 21.77 -15.22
C VAL A 99 -6.86 21.20 -14.95
N ALA A 100 -6.97 20.21 -14.07
CA ALA A 100 -8.22 19.50 -13.82
C ALA A 100 -9.24 20.39 -13.09
N PHE A 101 -8.81 21.26 -12.18
CA PHE A 101 -9.73 22.13 -11.43
C PHE A 101 -10.47 23.14 -12.32
N PRO A 102 -9.80 23.96 -13.16
CA PRO A 102 -10.51 24.87 -14.06
C PRO A 102 -11.36 24.13 -15.10
N LEU A 103 -10.90 22.96 -15.57
CA LEU A 103 -11.67 22.11 -16.47
C LEU A 103 -12.97 21.62 -15.81
N ALA A 104 -12.88 21.08 -14.60
CA ALA A 104 -14.04 20.63 -13.83
C ALA A 104 -15.01 21.80 -13.51
N TYR A 105 -14.47 22.98 -13.19
CA TYR A 105 -15.26 24.18 -12.95
C TYR A 105 -16.00 24.65 -14.21
N GLY A 106 -15.33 24.65 -15.37
CA GLY A 106 -15.96 24.96 -16.65
C GLY A 106 -17.07 23.99 -17.02
N MET A 107 -16.86 22.69 -16.77
CA MET A 107 -17.89 21.66 -16.96
C MET A 107 -19.08 21.84 -16.01
N ALA A 108 -18.83 22.20 -14.75
CA ALA A 108 -19.88 22.42 -13.74
C ALA A 108 -20.78 23.62 -14.08
N ARG A 109 -20.26 24.63 -14.79
CA ARG A 109 -21.02 25.81 -15.24
C ARG A 109 -21.59 25.69 -16.66
N SER A 110 -21.33 24.59 -17.36
CA SER A 110 -21.83 24.38 -18.72
C SER A 110 -23.30 23.95 -18.72
N SER A 111 -24.03 24.27 -19.81
CA SER A 111 -25.42 23.82 -19.97
C SER A 111 -25.52 22.30 -20.10
N GLU A 112 -26.68 21.75 -19.75
CA GLU A 112 -26.90 20.31 -19.59
C GLU A 112 -26.50 19.48 -20.82
N ARG A 113 -26.73 20.01 -22.03
CA ARG A 113 -26.34 19.37 -23.30
C ARG A 113 -24.82 19.24 -23.47
N TRP A 114 -24.05 20.26 -23.08
CA TRP A 114 -22.59 20.28 -23.25
C TRP A 114 -21.86 19.51 -22.15
N ARG A 115 -22.42 19.51 -20.92
CA ARG A 115 -21.85 18.79 -19.79
C ARG A 115 -21.64 17.30 -20.09
N SER A 116 -22.62 16.62 -20.67
CA SER A 116 -22.50 15.19 -21.01
C SER A 116 -21.41 14.91 -22.05
N ILE A 117 -21.22 15.81 -23.03
CA ILE A 117 -20.16 15.69 -24.04
C ILE A 117 -18.78 15.86 -23.41
N PHE A 118 -18.60 16.86 -22.54
CA PHE A 118 -17.33 17.07 -21.85
C PHE A 118 -16.95 15.91 -20.93
N VAL A 119 -17.91 15.35 -20.19
CA VAL A 119 -17.67 14.17 -19.35
C VAL A 119 -17.24 12.98 -20.21
N MET A 120 -17.93 12.73 -21.34
CA MET A 120 -17.55 11.68 -22.26
C MET A 120 -16.13 11.87 -22.79
N LEU A 121 -15.78 13.07 -23.23
CA LEU A 121 -14.46 13.39 -23.79
C LEU A 121 -13.31 13.18 -22.79
N VAL A 122 -13.55 13.49 -21.50
CA VAL A 122 -12.56 13.28 -20.42
C VAL A 122 -12.39 11.79 -20.11
N ILE A 123 -13.47 11.01 -20.12
CA ILE A 123 -13.44 9.58 -19.76
C ILE A 123 -12.92 8.71 -20.90
N LEU A 124 -13.18 9.08 -22.17
CA LEU A 124 -12.76 8.34 -23.36
C LEU A 124 -11.30 7.84 -23.35
N PRO A 125 -10.28 8.67 -23.07
CA PRO A 125 -8.89 8.20 -23.05
C PRO A 125 -8.62 7.15 -21.97
N PHE A 126 -9.34 7.18 -20.84
CA PHE A 126 -9.23 6.15 -19.80
C PHE A 126 -9.87 4.83 -20.25
N TRP A 127 -10.95 4.90 -21.03
CA TRP A 127 -11.63 3.72 -21.56
C TRP A 127 -10.86 3.02 -22.67
N THR A 128 -10.02 3.73 -23.42
CA THR A 128 -9.16 3.12 -24.45
C THR A 128 -7.83 2.58 -23.91
N SER A 129 -7.45 2.94 -22.69
CA SER A 129 -6.17 2.56 -22.10
C SER A 129 -6.14 1.15 -21.48
N PHE A 130 -7.17 0.33 -21.73
CA PHE A 130 -7.28 -1.06 -21.25
C PHE A 130 -6.56 -2.10 -22.13
N LEU A 131 -5.60 -1.67 -22.98
CA LEU A 131 -4.81 -2.55 -23.86
C LEU A 131 -3.32 -2.46 -23.53
#